data_AF-A0A4S2RX73-F1
#
_entry.id   AF-A0A4S2RX73-F1
#
_cell.length_a   1.000
_cell.length_b   1.000
_cell.length_c   1.000
_cell.angle_alpha   90.00
_cell.angle_beta   90.00
_cell.angle_gamma   90.00
#
_symmetry.space_group_name_H-M   'P 1'
#
loop_
_entity.id
_entity.type
_entity.pdbx_description
1 polymer ?
#
loop_
_entity_poly.entity_id
_entity_poly.type
_entity_poly.pdbx_seq_one_letter_code
_entity_poly.pdbx_strand_id
1 'polypeptide(L)'
;MSDTSISDGSGRPATAAGAVALDLPGTAEGLDRYRASAWRWCAAGAAAVAAAVLIAVFADRFLRSFVPQLGTIGVLLLLVGAVVPLQARRMRRTLAARPWTAHTSVLLQSGARGAAVVLGGPGPDELLALTPWATRWRADLLDRPGSVLWWCGDPRTGGVLAPPDGTQLIWARPVRGRRARSIAARPQVKTLLTRPALPQPQSARGQEPVPFDPAPPTETLRRRPWWRGTFRWLLLMGLLLAALATVWIAAAENDPQVDLTVISERADGRCEVRWTDPFDGRTRTGPFHCHGNTGLLKGWDTGFVVSYPPFKGDLYDENLRGTAAVSTTDVVGLSGLALIAVGLVGGAIRIVRGRRLRNRPLPSFTIPRQERAPEPGPSLEAAAPQPPAPLSYAAYAAEAGLQARLRAAPPVKPAVPDRMHPGEPLTWWRVPTLRNATGIAPALWSLSYTGGVVVLALVTGVGTVASGPLVVGAVLGAFGLFRLWRAVTAGIPNARMLAAAATAPAPQVHRYALLYDGREDGPTLVLFPAGESVNAGESVDAGEAGEPDAGARPVGLLPLLPPGPVKDPWAGLPAPTGTVELRGWLDGLPLAVAWIDGCPYWPQNVYEDIAPADAQDLDTRFGLGPVAT
;
A
#
# COMPACT_ATOMS: atom_id res chain seq x y z
N MET A 1 -72.15 -37.06 -16.02
CA MET A 1 -71.04 -37.53 -15.18
C MET A 1 -70.00 -36.44 -15.21
N SER A 2 -69.79 -35.83 -14.06
CA SER A 2 -69.11 -34.56 -13.86
C SER A 2 -67.63 -34.80 -13.58
N ASP A 3 -66.75 -34.37 -14.48
CA ASP A 3 -65.31 -34.25 -14.20
C ASP A 3 -64.95 -32.77 -14.12
N THR A 4 -64.74 -32.34 -12.88
CA THR A 4 -64.31 -31.00 -12.51
C THR A 4 -62.78 -30.97 -12.54
N SER A 5 -62.17 -30.58 -13.67
CA SER A 5 -60.74 -30.31 -13.72
C SER A 5 -60.45 -28.92 -13.14
N ILE A 6 -60.03 -28.90 -11.89
CA ILE A 6 -59.50 -27.71 -11.21
C ILE A 6 -58.16 -27.37 -11.88
N SER A 7 -58.19 -26.35 -12.74
CA SER A 7 -57.00 -25.71 -13.32
C SER A 7 -56.28 -24.94 -12.22
N ASP A 8 -55.20 -25.52 -11.70
CA ASP A 8 -54.33 -24.93 -10.69
C ASP A 8 -53.55 -23.75 -11.32
N GLY A 9 -54.18 -22.57 -11.29
CA GLY A 9 -53.62 -21.30 -11.73
C GLY A 9 -52.62 -20.75 -10.71
N SER A 10 -51.46 -21.38 -10.56
CA SER A 10 -50.31 -20.80 -9.86
C SER A 10 -49.21 -20.42 -10.84
N GLY A 11 -49.56 -19.62 -11.86
CA GLY A 11 -48.60 -18.91 -12.69
C GLY A 11 -47.93 -17.82 -11.87
N ARG A 12 -46.98 -18.20 -10.99
CA ARG A 12 -46.06 -17.24 -10.37
C ARG A 12 -45.33 -16.57 -11.54
N PRO A 13 -45.52 -15.27 -11.81
CA PRO A 13 -44.78 -14.62 -12.88
C PRO A 13 -43.31 -14.85 -12.57
N ALA A 14 -42.59 -15.46 -13.51
CA ALA A 14 -41.15 -15.59 -13.42
C ALA A 14 -40.62 -14.17 -13.25
N THR A 15 -40.27 -13.80 -12.01
CA THR A 15 -39.69 -12.51 -11.67
C THR A 15 -38.56 -12.29 -12.64
N ALA A 16 -38.75 -11.36 -13.58
CA ALA A 16 -37.78 -11.01 -14.59
C ALA A 16 -36.49 -10.66 -13.85
N ALA A 17 -35.55 -11.61 -13.81
CA ALA A 17 -34.27 -11.40 -13.17
C ALA A 17 -33.65 -10.19 -13.86
N GLY A 18 -33.54 -9.08 -13.14
CA GLY A 18 -33.03 -7.82 -13.69
C GLY A 18 -31.71 -8.08 -14.40
N ALA A 19 -31.59 -7.62 -15.65
CA ALA A 19 -30.42 -7.89 -16.49
C ALA A 19 -29.14 -7.51 -15.74
N VAL A 20 -28.27 -8.48 -15.48
CA VAL A 20 -27.04 -8.25 -14.71
C VAL A 20 -26.04 -7.48 -15.57
N ALA A 21 -25.14 -6.74 -14.92
CA ALA A 21 -24.16 -5.92 -15.63
C ALA A 21 -23.33 -6.72 -16.66
N LEU A 22 -23.09 -8.00 -16.36
CA LEU A 22 -22.35 -8.91 -17.23
C LEU A 22 -23.08 -9.28 -18.54
N ASP A 23 -24.40 -9.16 -18.59
CA ASP A 23 -25.21 -9.49 -19.78
C ASP A 23 -25.09 -8.44 -20.88
N LEU A 24 -24.49 -7.28 -20.58
CA LEU A 24 -24.22 -6.28 -21.59
C LEU A 24 -23.02 -6.72 -22.45
N PRO A 25 -23.16 -6.81 -23.80
CA PRO A 25 -22.10 -7.30 -24.68
C PRO A 25 -20.76 -6.57 -24.50
N GLY A 26 -20.79 -5.24 -24.38
CA GLY A 26 -19.59 -4.43 -24.15
C GLY A 26 -18.88 -4.76 -22.83
N THR A 27 -19.62 -5.13 -21.78
CA THR A 27 -19.07 -5.53 -20.47
C THR A 27 -18.43 -6.91 -20.53
N ALA A 28 -19.07 -7.87 -21.19
CA ALA A 28 -18.49 -9.20 -21.40
C ALA A 28 -17.20 -9.12 -22.22
N GLU A 29 -17.22 -8.36 -23.33
CA GLU A 29 -16.07 -8.16 -24.20
C GLU A 29 -14.92 -7.43 -23.47
N GLY A 30 -15.23 -6.38 -22.69
CA GLY A 30 -14.26 -5.67 -21.87
C GLY A 30 -13.59 -6.56 -20.82
N LEU A 31 -14.36 -7.45 -20.19
CA LEU A 31 -13.86 -8.43 -19.22
C LEU A 31 -12.96 -9.47 -19.90
N ASP A 32 -13.30 -9.93 -21.10
CA ASP A 32 -12.50 -10.89 -21.85
C ASP A 32 -11.21 -10.27 -22.38
N ARG A 33 -11.22 -9.01 -22.83
CA ARG A 33 -10.00 -8.24 -23.12
C ARG A 33 -9.10 -8.09 -21.89
N TYR A 34 -9.69 -7.86 -20.72
CA TYR A 34 -8.95 -7.79 -19.46
C TYR A 34 -8.28 -9.13 -19.11
N ARG A 35 -8.98 -10.25 -19.31
CA ARG A 35 -8.43 -11.61 -19.13
C ARG A 35 -7.36 -11.97 -20.15
N ALA A 36 -7.57 -11.65 -21.43
CA ALA A 36 -6.59 -11.91 -22.47
C ALA A 36 -5.28 -11.16 -22.20
N SER A 37 -5.38 -9.92 -21.70
CA SER A 37 -4.21 -9.16 -21.25
C SER A 37 -3.49 -9.82 -20.08
N ALA A 38 -4.24 -10.37 -19.11
CA ALA A 38 -3.69 -11.15 -18.00
C ALA A 38 -2.89 -12.35 -18.49
N TRP A 39 -3.47 -13.11 -19.43
CA TRP A 39 -2.81 -14.27 -20.03
C TRP A 39 -1.55 -13.91 -20.79
N ARG A 40 -1.54 -12.79 -21.53
CA ARG A 40 -0.33 -12.30 -22.20
C ARG A 40 0.81 -12.01 -21.22
N TRP A 41 0.53 -11.39 -20.07
CA TRP A 41 1.54 -11.16 -19.02
C TRP A 41 2.05 -12.47 -18.40
N CYS A 42 1.15 -13.43 -18.12
CA CYS A 42 1.54 -14.76 -17.65
C CYS A 42 2.40 -15.51 -18.68
N ALA A 43 1.99 -15.52 -19.94
CA ALA A 43 2.71 -16.20 -21.02
C ALA A 43 4.08 -15.56 -21.25
N ALA A 44 4.17 -14.24 -21.28
CA ALA A 44 5.45 -13.53 -21.38
C ALA A 44 6.37 -13.82 -20.19
N GLY A 45 5.83 -13.85 -18.97
CA GLY A 45 6.59 -14.22 -17.79
C GLY A 45 7.08 -15.66 -17.81
N ALA A 46 6.21 -16.61 -18.19
CA ALA A 46 6.55 -18.02 -18.32
C ALA A 46 7.61 -18.24 -19.40
N ALA A 47 7.48 -17.59 -20.55
CA ALA A 47 8.45 -17.64 -21.64
C ALA A 47 9.80 -17.07 -21.22
N ALA A 48 9.83 -15.95 -20.47
CA ALA A 48 11.07 -15.37 -19.95
C ALA A 48 11.77 -16.28 -18.93
N VAL A 49 11.00 -16.93 -18.04
CA VAL A 49 11.55 -17.93 -17.11
C VAL A 49 12.08 -19.15 -17.87
N ALA A 50 11.31 -19.68 -18.83
CA ALA A 50 11.74 -20.81 -19.66
C ALA A 50 13.01 -20.48 -20.47
N ALA A 51 13.09 -19.28 -21.04
CA ALA A 51 14.28 -18.80 -21.72
C ALA A 51 15.48 -18.70 -20.77
N ALA A 52 15.28 -18.18 -19.55
CA ALA A 52 16.33 -18.14 -18.53
C ALA A 52 16.85 -19.56 -18.19
N VAL A 53 15.94 -20.54 -18.05
CA VAL A 53 16.30 -21.94 -17.80
C VAL A 53 17.05 -22.55 -19.00
N LEU A 54 16.56 -22.36 -20.22
CA LEU A 54 17.22 -22.87 -21.43
C LEU A 54 18.62 -22.28 -21.60
N ILE A 55 18.77 -20.96 -21.36
CA ILE A 55 20.07 -20.29 -21.41
C ILE A 55 21.00 -20.84 -20.32
N ALA A 56 20.48 -21.09 -19.11
CA ALA A 56 21.28 -21.67 -18.03
C ALA A 56 21.85 -23.05 -18.38
N VAL A 57 21.07 -23.87 -19.09
CA VAL A 57 21.43 -25.25 -19.45
C VAL A 57 22.32 -25.32 -20.68
N PHE A 58 21.94 -24.62 -21.76
CA PHE A 58 22.50 -24.86 -23.10
C PHE A 58 23.45 -23.77 -23.57
N ALA A 59 23.45 -22.58 -22.96
CA ALA A 59 24.20 -21.46 -23.51
C ALA A 59 25.64 -21.40 -22.99
N ASP A 60 26.48 -20.65 -23.70
CA ASP A 60 27.84 -20.36 -23.30
C ASP A 60 27.92 -19.47 -22.05
N ARG A 61 29.15 -19.23 -21.57
CA ARG A 61 29.39 -18.45 -20.35
C ARG A 61 28.88 -17.01 -20.47
N PHE A 62 28.88 -16.43 -21.67
CA PHE A 62 28.40 -15.06 -21.90
C PHE A 62 26.88 -14.97 -21.73
N LEU A 63 26.12 -15.84 -22.41
CA LEU A 63 24.66 -15.82 -22.32
C LEU A 63 24.15 -16.19 -20.92
N ARG A 64 24.85 -17.09 -20.20
CA ARG A 64 24.51 -17.44 -18.80
C ARG A 64 24.52 -16.23 -17.85
N SER A 65 25.28 -15.18 -18.16
CA SER A 65 25.29 -13.95 -17.36
C SER A 65 23.96 -13.19 -17.34
N PHE A 66 23.06 -13.46 -18.31
CA PHE A 66 21.73 -12.86 -18.41
C PHE A 66 20.61 -13.65 -17.71
N VAL A 67 20.90 -14.88 -17.26
CA VAL A 67 19.93 -15.77 -16.61
C VAL A 67 19.28 -15.12 -15.38
N PRO A 68 20.02 -14.44 -14.47
CA PRO A 68 19.40 -13.79 -13.31
C PRO A 68 18.43 -12.67 -13.69
N GLN A 69 18.78 -11.84 -14.68
CA GLN A 69 17.94 -10.73 -15.13
C GLN A 69 16.67 -11.25 -15.81
N LEU A 70 16.80 -12.20 -16.73
CA LEU A 70 15.66 -12.83 -17.41
C LEU A 70 14.76 -13.59 -16.45
N GLY A 71 15.34 -14.32 -15.49
CA GLY A 71 14.59 -15.00 -14.43
C GLY A 71 13.82 -14.00 -13.56
N THR A 72 14.45 -12.90 -13.14
CA THR A 72 13.82 -11.87 -12.32
C THR A 72 12.67 -11.17 -13.06
N ILE A 73 12.91 -10.77 -14.32
CA ILE A 73 11.87 -10.17 -15.18
C ILE A 73 10.72 -11.16 -15.38
N GLY A 74 11.03 -12.42 -15.68
CA GLY A 74 10.04 -13.48 -15.86
C GLY A 74 9.16 -13.69 -14.62
N VAL A 75 9.76 -13.76 -13.43
CA VAL A 75 9.02 -13.87 -12.17
C VAL A 75 8.15 -12.64 -11.91
N LEU A 76 8.65 -11.43 -12.15
CA LEU A 76 7.88 -10.20 -11.96
C LEU A 76 6.67 -10.15 -12.90
N LEU A 77 6.84 -10.52 -14.17
CA LEU A 77 5.76 -10.63 -15.15
C LEU A 77 4.74 -11.72 -14.76
N LEU A 78 5.20 -12.86 -14.22
CA LEU A 78 4.31 -13.90 -13.70
C LEU A 78 3.51 -13.42 -12.49
N LEU A 79 4.11 -12.67 -11.56
CA LEU A 79 3.42 -12.11 -10.41
C LEU A 79 2.35 -11.09 -10.84
N VAL A 80 2.68 -10.21 -11.78
CA VAL A 80 1.70 -9.28 -12.39
C VAL A 80 0.60 -10.09 -13.07
N GLY A 81 0.97 -11.05 -13.91
CA GLY A 81 0.07 -11.96 -14.61
C GLY A 81 -0.83 -12.77 -13.69
N ALA A 82 -0.41 -13.11 -12.46
CA ALA A 82 -1.21 -13.85 -11.49
C ALA A 82 -2.21 -12.97 -10.71
N VAL A 83 -1.87 -11.68 -10.49
CA VAL A 83 -2.76 -10.73 -9.79
C VAL A 83 -3.94 -10.31 -10.66
N VAL A 84 -3.72 -10.10 -11.95
CA VAL A 84 -4.75 -9.66 -12.91
C VAL A 84 -5.94 -10.64 -13.04
N PRO A 85 -5.79 -11.98 -13.17
CA PRO A 85 -6.92 -12.91 -13.29
C PRO A 85 -7.68 -13.05 -11.97
N LEU A 86 -7.03 -12.89 -10.82
CA LEU A 86 -7.72 -12.80 -9.53
C LEU A 86 -8.63 -11.56 -9.49
N GLN A 87 -8.14 -10.42 -9.99
CA GLN A 87 -8.96 -9.22 -10.19
C GLN A 87 -10.09 -9.45 -11.20
N ALA A 88 -9.81 -10.10 -12.33
CA ALA A 88 -10.82 -10.41 -13.34
C ALA A 88 -11.93 -11.33 -12.81
N ARG A 89 -11.57 -12.35 -12.01
CA ARG A 89 -12.54 -13.22 -11.32
C ARG A 89 -13.39 -12.41 -10.33
N ARG A 90 -12.77 -11.45 -9.63
CA ARG A 90 -13.48 -10.57 -8.71
C ARG A 90 -14.46 -9.66 -9.47
N MET A 91 -14.02 -9.00 -10.54
CA MET A 91 -14.86 -8.19 -11.42
C MET A 91 -16.04 -9.00 -11.95
N ARG A 92 -15.79 -10.21 -12.49
CA ARG A 92 -16.86 -11.10 -12.97
C ARG A 92 -17.91 -11.39 -11.92
N ARG A 93 -17.49 -11.76 -10.70
CA ARG A 93 -18.44 -12.06 -9.61
C ARG A 93 -19.29 -10.84 -9.26
N THR A 94 -18.70 -9.66 -9.26
CA THR A 94 -19.43 -8.40 -9.00
C THR A 94 -20.40 -8.08 -10.14
N LEU A 95 -19.96 -8.18 -11.39
CA LEU A 95 -20.76 -7.90 -12.59
C LEU A 95 -21.88 -8.92 -12.83
N ALA A 96 -21.68 -10.17 -12.43
CA ALA A 96 -22.69 -11.23 -12.52
C ALA A 96 -23.73 -11.14 -11.40
N ALA A 97 -23.45 -10.41 -10.33
CA ALA A 97 -24.32 -10.35 -9.15
C ALA A 97 -25.20 -9.10 -9.10
N ARG A 98 -24.89 -8.06 -9.89
CA ARG A 98 -25.52 -6.75 -9.77
C ARG A 98 -25.72 -6.08 -11.14
N PRO A 99 -26.75 -5.24 -11.27
CA PRO A 99 -26.95 -4.41 -12.45
C PRO A 99 -25.95 -3.24 -12.51
N TRP A 100 -25.81 -2.62 -13.69
CA TRP A 100 -25.12 -1.34 -13.83
C TRP A 100 -26.01 -0.21 -13.35
N THR A 101 -25.46 0.70 -12.55
CA THR A 101 -26.09 1.97 -12.17
C THR A 101 -25.33 3.14 -12.80
N ALA A 102 -26.05 4.03 -13.48
CA ALA A 102 -25.47 5.23 -14.07
C ALA A 102 -25.41 6.37 -13.05
N HIS A 103 -24.24 7.00 -12.96
CA HIS A 103 -23.96 8.07 -12.02
C HIS A 103 -23.26 9.24 -12.71
N THR A 104 -23.63 10.46 -12.34
CA THR A 104 -22.79 11.63 -12.64
C THR A 104 -21.49 11.52 -11.86
N SER A 105 -20.37 11.79 -12.50
CA SER A 105 -19.07 11.68 -11.84
C SER A 105 -18.25 12.96 -11.90
N VAL A 106 -17.39 13.15 -10.90
CA VAL A 106 -16.31 14.14 -10.93
C VAL A 106 -15.01 13.45 -10.57
N LEU A 107 -14.02 13.57 -11.46
CA LEU A 107 -12.66 13.14 -11.18
C LEU A 107 -11.95 14.25 -10.39
N LEU A 108 -11.52 13.91 -9.19
CA LEU A 108 -10.67 14.74 -8.36
C LEU A 108 -9.23 14.25 -8.49
N GLN A 109 -8.39 15.03 -9.16
CA GLN A 109 -6.96 14.81 -9.09
C GLN A 109 -6.49 15.09 -7.67
N SER A 110 -6.13 14.03 -6.92
CA SER A 110 -5.64 14.18 -5.54
C SER A 110 -4.15 13.85 -5.47
N GLY A 111 -3.34 14.78 -6.01
CA GLY A 111 -1.87 14.82 -5.86
C GLY A 111 -1.16 13.46 -5.78
N ALA A 112 -0.29 13.31 -4.78
CA ALA A 112 0.54 12.11 -4.57
C ALA A 112 -0.23 10.84 -4.17
N ARG A 113 -1.54 10.94 -3.87
CA ARG A 113 -2.36 9.86 -3.28
C ARG A 113 -3.29 9.17 -4.29
N GLY A 114 -3.08 9.44 -5.58
CA GLY A 114 -3.83 8.86 -6.71
C GLY A 114 -5.14 9.61 -6.99
N ALA A 115 -5.71 9.48 -8.18
CA ALA A 115 -6.99 10.11 -8.50
C ALA A 115 -8.11 9.53 -7.62
N ALA A 116 -9.12 10.34 -7.31
CA ALA A 116 -10.36 9.89 -6.70
C ALA A 116 -11.52 10.27 -7.63
N VAL A 117 -12.50 9.38 -7.77
CA VAL A 117 -13.73 9.61 -8.52
C VAL A 117 -14.85 9.71 -7.49
N VAL A 118 -15.65 10.77 -7.54
CA VAL A 118 -16.88 10.84 -6.76
C VAL A 118 -18.05 10.63 -7.70
N LEU A 119 -18.92 9.69 -7.35
CA LEU A 119 -20.18 9.45 -8.04
C LEU A 119 -21.32 10.10 -7.25
N GLY A 120 -22.20 10.81 -7.95
CA GLY A 120 -23.51 11.19 -7.43
C GLY A 120 -24.43 9.98 -7.44
N GLY A 121 -25.00 9.63 -6.28
CA GLY A 121 -25.90 8.50 -6.09
C GLY A 121 -27.26 8.72 -6.72
N PRO A 122 -28.12 7.67 -6.75
CA PRO A 122 -29.47 7.76 -7.27
C PRO A 122 -30.40 8.56 -6.35
N GLY A 123 -30.06 8.63 -5.05
CA GLY A 123 -30.72 9.52 -4.09
C GLY A 123 -30.12 10.93 -4.11
N PRO A 124 -30.91 11.95 -3.77
CA PRO A 124 -30.49 13.36 -3.82
C PRO A 124 -29.25 13.68 -2.96
N ASP A 125 -28.93 12.85 -1.97
CA ASP A 125 -27.87 13.13 -0.98
C ASP A 125 -26.78 12.04 -0.89
N GLU A 126 -26.79 11.03 -1.76
CA GLU A 126 -25.81 9.93 -1.67
C GLU A 126 -24.58 10.24 -2.52
N LEU A 127 -23.40 10.40 -1.90
CA LEU A 127 -22.13 10.56 -2.63
C LEU A 127 -21.24 9.36 -2.41
N LEU A 128 -20.78 8.75 -3.51
CA LEU A 128 -19.86 7.62 -3.46
C LEU A 128 -18.46 8.01 -3.92
N ALA A 129 -17.58 8.27 -2.96
CA ALA A 129 -16.17 8.54 -3.23
C ALA A 129 -15.39 7.23 -3.42
N LEU A 130 -14.72 7.08 -4.56
CA LEU A 130 -13.99 5.89 -5.00
C LEU A 130 -12.56 6.24 -5.40
N THR A 131 -11.60 5.38 -5.09
CA THR A 131 -10.24 5.40 -5.65
C THR A 131 -10.17 4.32 -6.73
N PRO A 132 -10.11 4.68 -8.02
CA PRO A 132 -9.87 3.73 -9.09
C PRO A 132 -8.51 3.04 -8.88
N TRP A 133 -8.50 1.72 -8.95
CA TRP A 133 -7.27 0.93 -8.95
C TRP A 133 -6.73 0.83 -10.37
N ALA A 134 -6.46 2.00 -10.94
CA ALA A 134 -5.95 2.18 -12.28
C ALA A 134 -4.56 2.82 -12.24
N THR A 135 -3.72 2.42 -13.17
CA THR A 135 -2.51 3.17 -13.53
C THR A 135 -2.89 4.55 -14.07
N ARG A 136 -2.03 5.57 -13.86
CA ARG A 136 -2.33 6.97 -14.24
C ARG A 136 -2.83 7.12 -15.69
N TRP A 137 -2.29 6.35 -16.64
CA TRP A 137 -2.71 6.38 -18.06
C TRP A 137 -4.15 5.92 -18.34
N ARG A 138 -4.84 5.33 -17.35
CA ARG A 138 -6.26 4.99 -17.44
C ARG A 138 -7.16 5.98 -16.67
N ALA A 139 -6.57 6.97 -15.99
CA ALA A 139 -7.34 8.00 -15.32
C ALA A 139 -8.00 8.95 -16.33
N ASP A 140 -7.37 9.17 -17.48
CA ASP A 140 -7.89 10.02 -18.56
C ASP A 140 -9.23 9.50 -19.12
N LEU A 141 -9.47 8.20 -19.01
CA LEU A 141 -10.74 7.55 -19.37
C LEU A 141 -11.89 7.98 -18.44
N LEU A 142 -11.55 8.45 -17.24
CA LEU A 142 -12.47 8.94 -16.21
C LEU A 142 -12.55 10.47 -16.20
N ASP A 143 -11.66 11.17 -16.94
CA ASP A 143 -11.51 12.63 -16.92
C ASP A 143 -12.27 13.32 -18.07
N ARG A 144 -13.50 12.86 -18.34
CA ARG A 144 -14.38 13.56 -19.28
C ARG A 144 -15.30 14.50 -18.48
N PRO A 145 -15.25 15.82 -18.70
CA PRO A 145 -16.09 16.78 -17.98
C PRO A 145 -17.57 16.42 -18.13
N GLY A 146 -18.28 16.28 -17.00
CA GLY A 146 -19.70 15.90 -17.04
C GLY A 146 -19.96 14.43 -17.40
N SER A 147 -18.94 13.57 -17.41
CA SER A 147 -19.14 12.18 -17.82
C SER A 147 -19.98 11.38 -16.85
N VAL A 148 -20.95 10.70 -17.45
CA VAL A 148 -21.69 9.60 -16.85
C VAL A 148 -20.74 8.43 -16.71
N LEU A 149 -20.58 7.91 -15.50
CA LEU A 149 -19.89 6.64 -15.26
C LEU A 149 -20.90 5.61 -14.79
N TRP A 150 -20.72 4.39 -15.25
CA TRP A 150 -21.46 3.25 -14.75
C TRP A 150 -20.71 2.62 -13.60
N TRP A 151 -21.45 2.27 -12.55
CA TRP A 151 -20.95 1.59 -11.37
C TRP A 151 -21.67 0.26 -11.19
N CYS A 152 -20.91 -0.77 -10.85
CA CYS A 152 -21.45 -2.05 -10.45
C CYS A 152 -20.63 -2.56 -9.27
N GLY A 153 -21.21 -2.53 -8.07
CA GLY A 153 -20.56 -3.05 -6.89
C GLY A 153 -21.20 -2.63 -5.60
N ASP A 154 -20.45 -2.82 -4.52
CA ASP A 154 -20.88 -2.52 -3.17
C ASP A 154 -20.12 -1.28 -2.67
N PRO A 155 -20.83 -0.22 -2.23
CA PRO A 155 -20.22 0.95 -1.61
C PRO A 155 -19.20 0.60 -0.52
N ARG A 156 -19.41 -0.50 0.20
CA ARG A 156 -18.54 -0.92 1.30
C ARG A 156 -17.31 -1.67 0.83
N THR A 157 -17.41 -2.57 -0.15
CA THR A 157 -16.30 -3.45 -0.56
C THR A 157 -15.59 -3.02 -1.85
N GLY A 158 -16.18 -2.10 -2.60
CA GLY A 158 -15.75 -1.67 -3.93
C GLY A 158 -16.50 -2.38 -5.04
N GLY A 159 -16.09 -2.08 -6.27
CA GLY A 159 -16.84 -2.45 -7.46
C GLY A 159 -16.09 -2.11 -8.74
N VAL A 160 -16.82 -2.18 -9.84
CA VAL A 160 -16.32 -1.92 -11.18
C VAL A 160 -16.92 -0.60 -11.65
N LEU A 161 -16.06 0.30 -12.15
CA LEU A 161 -16.41 1.48 -12.91
C LEU A 161 -16.24 1.18 -14.40
N ALA A 162 -17.12 1.73 -15.22
CA ALA A 162 -16.98 1.71 -16.67
C ALA A 162 -17.54 3.00 -17.29
N PRO A 163 -17.07 3.40 -18.48
CA PRO A 163 -17.80 4.36 -19.30
C PRO A 163 -19.17 3.78 -19.74
N PRO A 164 -20.06 4.59 -20.33
CA PRO A 164 -21.39 4.14 -20.77
C PRO A 164 -21.39 3.08 -21.89
N ASP A 165 -20.24 2.66 -22.39
CA ASP A 165 -20.12 1.55 -23.34
C ASP A 165 -19.89 0.20 -22.63
N GLY A 166 -19.57 0.22 -21.33
CA GLY A 166 -19.21 -0.95 -20.55
C GLY A 166 -17.88 -1.58 -20.95
N THR A 167 -17.13 -1.03 -21.92
CA THR A 167 -15.98 -1.75 -22.53
C THR A 167 -14.70 -1.64 -21.70
N GLN A 168 -14.57 -0.58 -20.92
CA GLN A 168 -13.35 -0.30 -20.16
C GLN A 168 -13.58 -0.44 -18.66
N LEU A 169 -13.32 -1.63 -18.15
CA LEU A 169 -13.57 -1.98 -16.76
C LEU A 169 -12.41 -1.55 -15.85
N ILE A 170 -12.74 -0.74 -14.83
CA ILE A 170 -11.78 -0.28 -13.82
C ILE A 170 -12.30 -0.69 -12.44
N TRP A 171 -11.53 -1.49 -11.71
CA TRP A 171 -11.90 -1.79 -10.32
C TRP A 171 -11.68 -0.55 -9.47
N ALA A 172 -12.71 -0.10 -8.75
CA ALA A 172 -12.59 1.01 -7.81
C ALA A 172 -12.82 0.51 -6.38
N ARG A 173 -12.15 1.16 -5.44
CA ARG A 173 -12.31 0.92 -4.01
C ARG A 173 -12.92 2.14 -3.36
N PRO A 174 -13.81 2.03 -2.37
CA PRO A 174 -14.29 3.19 -1.66
C PRO A 174 -13.15 3.95 -1.00
N VAL A 175 -13.16 5.27 -1.16
CA VAL A 175 -12.44 6.18 -0.28
C VAL A 175 -13.17 6.17 1.06
N ARG A 176 -12.42 6.13 2.15
CA ARG A 176 -12.99 6.06 3.50
C ARG A 176 -12.39 7.11 4.43
N GLY A 177 -13.09 7.35 5.53
CA GLY A 177 -12.65 8.21 6.64
C GLY A 177 -12.46 9.67 6.22
N ARG A 178 -11.48 10.33 6.82
CA ARG A 178 -11.17 11.75 6.60
C ARG A 178 -11.01 12.13 5.13
N ARG A 179 -10.39 11.26 4.32
CA ARG A 179 -10.24 11.51 2.88
C ARG A 179 -11.58 11.53 2.14
N ALA A 180 -12.57 10.74 2.57
CA ALA A 180 -13.89 10.79 1.96
C ALA A 180 -14.59 12.10 2.31
N ARG A 181 -14.48 12.55 3.57
CA ARG A 181 -15.03 13.83 4.03
C ARG A 181 -14.38 15.03 3.34
N SER A 182 -13.05 15.08 3.29
CA SER A 182 -12.34 16.17 2.60
C SER A 182 -12.56 16.19 1.10
N ILE A 183 -12.86 15.03 0.49
CA ILE A 183 -13.32 14.95 -0.89
C ILE A 183 -14.74 15.48 -1.03
N ALA A 184 -15.67 15.06 -0.17
CA ALA A 184 -17.06 15.49 -0.20
C ALA A 184 -17.22 17.00 0.04
N ALA A 185 -16.36 17.60 0.85
CA ALA A 185 -16.35 19.03 1.12
C ALA A 185 -15.95 19.89 -0.10
N ARG A 186 -15.34 19.30 -1.15
CA ARG A 186 -14.84 20.07 -2.29
C ARG A 186 -15.98 20.73 -3.09
N PRO A 187 -15.80 21.98 -3.55
CA PRO A 187 -16.83 22.69 -4.32
C PRO A 187 -17.29 21.91 -5.56
N GLN A 188 -16.35 21.24 -6.25
CA GLN A 188 -16.67 20.46 -7.45
C GLN A 188 -17.54 19.23 -7.15
N VAL A 189 -17.55 18.74 -5.91
CA VAL A 189 -18.41 17.63 -5.51
C VAL A 189 -19.80 18.13 -5.14
N LYS A 190 -19.92 19.32 -4.55
CA LYS A 190 -21.23 19.94 -4.25
C LYS A 190 -22.05 20.18 -5.53
N THR A 191 -21.41 20.46 -6.66
CA THR A 191 -22.11 20.60 -7.95
C THR A 191 -22.64 19.29 -8.52
N LEU A 192 -22.25 18.12 -7.98
CA LEU A 192 -22.87 16.85 -8.33
C LEU A 192 -24.27 16.70 -7.74
N LEU A 193 -24.50 17.25 -6.53
CA LEU A 193 -25.78 17.14 -5.83
C LEU A 193 -26.91 17.92 -6.53
N THR A 194 -26.56 18.93 -7.32
CA THR A 194 -27.53 19.75 -8.06
C THR A 194 -27.84 19.21 -9.46
N ARG A 195 -27.18 18.13 -9.91
CA ARG A 195 -27.40 17.57 -11.24
C ARG A 195 -28.61 16.63 -11.24
N PRO A 196 -29.44 16.65 -12.30
CA PRO A 196 -30.58 15.75 -12.42
C PRO A 196 -30.11 14.29 -12.50
N ALA A 197 -30.92 13.39 -11.93
CA ALA A 197 -30.70 11.96 -12.02
C ALA A 197 -30.66 11.50 -13.49
N LEU A 198 -29.67 10.70 -13.84
CA LEU A 198 -29.49 10.24 -15.21
C LEU A 198 -30.37 9.02 -15.51
N PRO A 199 -30.82 8.85 -16.76
CA PRO A 199 -31.51 7.64 -17.20
C PRO A 199 -30.65 6.41 -16.91
N GLN A 200 -31.24 5.40 -16.25
CA GLN A 200 -30.53 4.18 -15.95
C GLN A 200 -30.37 3.34 -17.23
N PRO A 201 -29.25 2.62 -17.42
CA PRO A 201 -28.94 1.91 -18.66
C PRO A 201 -30.01 0.87 -19.04
N GLN A 202 -30.72 0.36 -18.03
CA GLN A 202 -31.72 -0.70 -18.15
C GLN A 202 -33.09 -0.15 -18.57
N SER A 203 -33.41 1.09 -18.19
CA SER A 203 -34.67 1.75 -18.56
C SER A 203 -34.78 1.93 -20.08
N ALA A 204 -33.66 2.11 -20.78
CA ALA A 204 -33.61 2.20 -22.24
C ALA A 204 -34.04 0.90 -22.95
N ARG A 205 -34.10 -0.24 -22.25
CA ARG A 205 -34.57 -1.53 -22.80
C ARG A 205 -36.03 -1.85 -22.47
N GLY A 206 -36.77 -0.89 -21.91
CA GLY A 206 -38.18 -1.10 -21.54
C GLY A 206 -38.38 -2.05 -20.36
N GLN A 207 -37.33 -2.32 -19.56
CA GLN A 207 -37.46 -3.04 -18.31
C GLN A 207 -37.82 -2.05 -17.19
N GLU A 208 -38.95 -2.31 -16.55
CA GLU A 208 -39.42 -1.55 -15.40
C GLU A 208 -38.42 -1.70 -14.23
N PRO A 209 -38.02 -0.60 -13.55
CA PRO A 209 -37.05 -0.65 -12.48
C PRO A 209 -37.58 -1.47 -11.32
N VAL A 210 -37.04 -2.68 -11.14
CA VAL A 210 -37.34 -3.52 -9.98
C VAL A 210 -36.78 -2.82 -8.74
N PRO A 211 -37.60 -2.50 -7.72
CA PRO A 211 -37.12 -1.92 -6.48
C PRO A 211 -36.02 -2.81 -5.89
N PHE A 212 -34.84 -2.25 -5.70
CA PHE A 212 -33.71 -2.98 -5.15
C PHE A 212 -33.95 -3.18 -3.66
N ASP A 213 -34.43 -4.37 -3.29
CA ASP A 213 -34.50 -4.78 -1.89
C ASP A 213 -33.07 -5.20 -1.48
N PRO A 214 -32.39 -4.48 -0.57
CA PRO A 214 -31.03 -4.82 -0.18
C PRO A 214 -31.07 -6.19 0.47
N ALA A 215 -30.65 -7.21 -0.28
CA ALA A 215 -30.64 -8.58 0.19
C ALA A 215 -30.09 -8.64 1.62
N PRO A 216 -30.80 -9.30 2.56
CA PRO A 216 -30.40 -9.34 3.96
C PRO A 216 -28.94 -9.76 4.01
N PRO A 217 -28.11 -9.09 4.85
CA PRO A 217 -26.68 -9.32 4.87
C PRO A 217 -26.45 -10.80 5.09
N THR A 218 -26.16 -11.53 4.01
CA THR A 218 -25.91 -12.96 4.06
C THR A 218 -24.77 -13.12 5.03
N GLU A 219 -25.09 -13.65 6.20
CA GLU A 219 -24.17 -13.98 7.26
C GLU A 219 -23.33 -15.14 6.74
N THR A 220 -22.39 -14.82 5.85
CA THR A 220 -21.45 -15.80 5.34
C THR A 220 -20.64 -16.23 6.54
N LEU A 221 -21.00 -17.39 7.11
CA LEU A 221 -20.22 -18.12 8.10
C LEU A 221 -18.77 -18.04 7.66
N ARG A 222 -18.05 -17.14 8.34
CA ARG A 222 -16.74 -16.67 7.91
C ARG A 222 -15.74 -17.74 8.31
N ARG A 223 -15.77 -18.89 7.60
CA ARG A 223 -14.83 -19.98 7.75
C ARG A 223 -13.45 -19.35 7.80
N ARG A 224 -12.80 -19.40 8.97
CA ARG A 224 -11.42 -18.93 9.14
C ARG A 224 -10.62 -19.64 8.05
N PRO A 225 -10.10 -18.93 7.04
CA PRO A 225 -9.43 -19.60 5.94
C PRO A 225 -8.20 -20.29 6.54
N TRP A 226 -8.16 -21.61 6.52
CA TRP A 226 -7.07 -22.45 7.01
C TRP A 226 -5.70 -22.03 6.45
N TRP A 227 -5.68 -21.34 5.31
CA TRP A 227 -4.58 -20.57 4.72
C TRP A 227 -3.95 -19.47 5.60
N ARG A 228 -4.32 -19.33 6.89
CA ARG A 228 -3.77 -18.28 7.77
C ARG A 228 -2.31 -18.51 8.18
N GLY A 229 -1.77 -19.72 8.01
CA GLY A 229 -0.38 -20.05 8.30
C GLY A 229 0.46 -20.46 7.09
N THR A 230 -0.12 -20.64 5.90
CA THR A 230 0.58 -21.25 4.75
C THR A 230 1.83 -20.46 4.35
N PHE A 231 1.78 -19.13 4.25
CA PHE A 231 2.97 -18.35 3.90
C PHE A 231 4.09 -18.42 4.95
N ARG A 232 3.74 -18.58 6.23
CA ARG A 232 4.73 -18.79 7.29
C ARG A 232 5.40 -20.14 7.12
N TRP A 233 4.63 -21.18 6.83
CA TRP A 233 5.16 -22.51 6.59
C TRP A 233 6.01 -22.60 5.33
N LEU A 234 5.61 -21.92 4.24
CA LEU A 234 6.43 -21.81 3.03
C LEU A 234 7.76 -21.10 3.31
N LEU A 235 7.74 -20.01 4.08
CA LEU A 235 8.97 -19.32 4.47
C LEU A 235 9.88 -20.22 5.31
N LEU A 236 9.34 -20.91 6.31
CA LEU A 236 10.11 -21.82 7.18
C LEU A 236 10.68 -23.00 6.40
N MET A 237 9.89 -23.60 5.51
CA MET A 237 10.34 -24.70 4.65
C MET A 237 11.43 -24.21 3.69
N GLY A 238 11.28 -23.02 3.12
CA GLY A 238 12.29 -22.41 2.26
C GLY A 238 13.61 -22.14 3.00
N LEU A 239 13.54 -21.62 4.23
CA LEU A 239 14.71 -21.42 5.08
C LEU A 239 15.40 -22.74 5.43
N LEU A 240 14.63 -23.79 5.72
CA LEU A 240 15.16 -25.12 6.02
C LEU A 240 15.91 -25.71 4.82
N LEU A 241 15.33 -25.66 3.62
CA LEU A 241 15.97 -26.17 2.40
C LEU A 241 17.22 -25.37 2.03
N ALA A 242 17.17 -24.04 2.17
CA ALA A 242 18.34 -23.20 1.93
C ALA A 242 19.47 -23.50 2.92
N ALA A 243 19.15 -23.68 4.21
CA ALA A 243 20.12 -24.06 5.23
C ALA A 243 20.75 -25.43 4.95
N LEU A 244 19.94 -26.41 4.54
CA LEU A 244 20.41 -27.74 4.17
C LEU A 244 21.40 -27.68 3.00
N ALA A 245 21.08 -26.94 1.94
CA ALA A 245 21.97 -26.75 0.81
C ALA A 245 23.30 -26.09 1.22
N THR A 246 23.25 -25.07 2.09
CA THR A 246 24.47 -24.43 2.63
C THR A 246 25.34 -25.41 3.43
N VAL A 247 24.72 -26.30 4.23
CA VAL A 247 25.46 -27.32 4.99
C VAL A 247 26.14 -28.31 4.04
N TRP A 248 25.50 -28.72 2.95
CA TRP A 248 26.12 -29.59 1.95
C TRP A 248 27.27 -28.90 1.21
N ILE A 249 27.13 -27.63 0.85
CA ILE A 249 28.22 -26.85 0.23
C ILE A 249 29.43 -26.76 1.17
N ALA A 250 29.21 -26.46 2.46
CA ALA A 250 30.29 -26.39 3.45
C ALA A 250 30.92 -27.76 3.72
N ALA A 251 30.13 -28.84 3.67
CA ALA A 251 30.66 -30.20 3.81
C ALA A 251 31.54 -30.58 2.60
N ALA A 252 31.19 -30.14 1.40
CA ALA A 252 31.95 -30.42 0.18
C ALA A 252 33.37 -29.81 0.19
N GLU A 253 33.60 -28.74 0.95
CA GLU A 253 34.95 -28.18 1.15
C GLU A 253 35.89 -29.14 1.88
N ASN A 254 35.35 -30.13 2.60
CA ASN A 254 36.11 -31.14 3.34
C ASN A 254 36.07 -32.51 2.64
N ASP A 255 35.63 -32.58 1.39
CA ASP A 255 35.59 -33.83 0.64
C ASP A 255 37.03 -34.30 0.35
N PRO A 256 37.40 -35.54 0.76
CA PRO A 256 38.75 -36.04 0.58
C PRO A 256 39.07 -36.23 -0.91
N GLN A 257 40.25 -35.76 -1.30
CA GLN A 257 40.85 -36.06 -2.59
C GLN A 257 41.44 -37.48 -2.57
N VAL A 258 41.14 -38.29 -3.58
CA VAL A 258 41.62 -39.66 -3.72
C VAL A 258 42.29 -39.88 -5.07
N ASP A 259 43.29 -40.75 -5.09
CA ASP A 259 43.92 -41.21 -6.32
C ASP A 259 43.02 -42.22 -7.04
N LEU A 260 42.90 -42.05 -8.35
CA LEU A 260 42.07 -42.85 -9.23
C LEU A 260 42.96 -43.70 -10.12
N THR A 261 42.74 -45.01 -10.14
CA THR A 261 43.39 -45.91 -11.12
C THR A 261 42.47 -46.06 -12.33
N VAL A 262 42.93 -45.65 -13.50
CA VAL A 262 42.13 -45.76 -14.74
C VAL A 262 42.11 -47.23 -15.19
N ILE A 263 40.92 -47.83 -15.22
CA ILE A 263 40.72 -49.21 -15.69
C ILE A 263 40.57 -49.23 -17.20
N SER A 264 39.73 -48.34 -17.72
CA SER A 264 39.48 -48.21 -19.16
C SER A 264 39.17 -46.76 -19.51
N GLU A 265 39.60 -46.34 -20.70
CA GLU A 265 39.37 -45.00 -21.24
C GLU A 265 38.65 -45.14 -22.59
N ARG A 266 37.55 -44.40 -22.77
CA ARG A 266 36.88 -44.27 -24.05
C ARG A 266 37.38 -43.03 -24.79
N ALA A 267 37.29 -43.08 -26.13
CA ALA A 267 37.70 -41.98 -27.00
C ALA A 267 36.93 -40.66 -26.80
N ASP A 268 35.82 -40.67 -26.06
CA ASP A 268 35.02 -39.50 -25.70
C ASP A 268 35.44 -38.86 -24.35
N GLY A 269 36.55 -39.30 -23.77
CA GLY A 269 37.06 -38.83 -22.48
C GLY A 269 36.32 -39.37 -21.27
N ARG A 270 35.38 -40.32 -21.44
CA ARG A 270 34.77 -41.04 -20.31
C ARG A 270 35.65 -42.23 -19.93
N CYS A 271 36.04 -42.28 -18.67
CA CYS A 271 36.85 -43.34 -18.09
C CYS A 271 36.01 -44.18 -17.12
N GLU A 272 36.42 -45.43 -16.95
CA GLU A 272 36.05 -46.23 -15.79
C GLU A 272 37.26 -46.27 -14.85
N VAL A 273 37.07 -45.79 -13.63
CA VAL A 273 38.14 -45.66 -12.65
C VAL A 273 37.88 -46.54 -11.45
N ARG A 274 38.96 -46.93 -10.78
CA ARG A 274 38.96 -47.64 -9.51
C ARG A 274 39.54 -46.74 -8.43
N TRP A 275 38.88 -46.64 -7.29
CA TRP A 275 39.37 -45.87 -6.14
C TRP A 275 39.08 -46.62 -4.84
N THR A 276 39.78 -46.27 -3.78
CA THR A 276 39.49 -46.75 -2.43
C THR A 276 38.68 -45.68 -1.70
N ASP A 277 37.46 -46.01 -1.28
CA ASP A 277 36.60 -45.09 -0.55
C ASP A 277 37.25 -44.77 0.83
N PRO A 278 37.53 -43.49 1.13
CA PRO A 278 38.25 -43.10 2.34
C PRO A 278 37.42 -43.30 3.62
N PHE A 279 36.11 -43.56 3.51
CA PHE A 279 35.21 -43.71 4.65
C PHE A 279 34.99 -45.15 5.08
N ASP A 280 35.02 -46.11 4.15
CA ASP A 280 34.82 -47.54 4.45
C ASP A 280 36.00 -48.44 4.05
N GLY A 281 37.01 -47.88 3.38
CA GLY A 281 38.21 -48.59 2.91
C GLY A 281 37.95 -49.56 1.75
N ARG A 282 36.74 -49.61 1.21
CA ARG A 282 36.38 -50.53 0.13
C ARG A 282 36.81 -49.95 -1.20
N THR A 283 37.36 -50.81 -2.05
CA THR A 283 37.64 -50.45 -3.43
C THR A 283 36.34 -50.40 -4.23
N ARG A 284 36.08 -49.27 -4.88
CA ARG A 284 34.91 -49.02 -5.72
C ARG A 284 35.34 -48.78 -7.16
N THR A 285 34.43 -49.03 -8.10
CA THR A 285 34.61 -48.76 -9.53
C THR A 285 33.42 -47.99 -10.05
N GLY A 286 33.65 -47.08 -10.99
CA GLY A 286 32.59 -46.19 -11.47
C GLY A 286 33.02 -45.30 -12.62
N PRO A 287 32.04 -44.65 -13.29
CA PRO A 287 32.31 -43.75 -14.39
C PRO A 287 32.94 -42.44 -13.89
N PHE A 288 33.93 -41.92 -14.64
CA PHE A 288 34.62 -40.67 -14.39
C PHE A 288 34.93 -39.96 -15.70
N HIS A 289 35.18 -38.64 -15.68
CA HIS A 289 35.54 -37.89 -16.88
C HIS A 289 37.01 -37.47 -16.79
N CYS A 290 37.88 -38.18 -17.50
CA CYS A 290 39.30 -37.88 -17.47
C CYS A 290 39.58 -36.56 -18.18
N HIS A 291 40.50 -35.74 -17.65
CA HIS A 291 40.96 -34.54 -18.33
C HIS A 291 41.92 -34.90 -19.48
N GLY A 292 41.33 -35.16 -20.64
CA GLY A 292 42.08 -35.43 -21.87
C GLY A 292 42.61 -34.15 -22.48
N ASN A 293 43.86 -33.77 -22.19
CA ASN A 293 44.57 -32.87 -23.11
C ASN A 293 46.10 -32.98 -23.18
N THR A 294 46.74 -33.95 -22.52
CA THR A 294 48.17 -34.21 -22.74
C THR A 294 48.41 -35.71 -22.75
N GLY A 295 48.97 -36.22 -23.85
CA GLY A 295 49.06 -37.65 -24.18
C GLY A 295 49.45 -38.57 -23.02
N LEU A 296 48.79 -39.73 -23.00
CA LEU A 296 48.90 -40.82 -22.02
C LEU A 296 48.86 -40.34 -20.56
N LEU A 297 47.67 -40.31 -19.98
CA LEU A 297 47.50 -40.39 -18.53
C LEU A 297 48.43 -41.48 -17.99
N LYS A 298 49.29 -41.14 -17.01
CA LYS A 298 50.25 -42.07 -16.38
C LYS A 298 49.57 -43.11 -15.48
N GLY A 299 48.42 -43.66 -15.89
CA GLY A 299 47.65 -44.66 -15.14
C GLY A 299 46.96 -44.15 -13.88
N TRP A 300 47.15 -42.89 -13.49
CA TRP A 300 46.52 -42.27 -12.32
C TRP A 300 45.93 -40.88 -12.65
N ASP A 301 44.81 -40.57 -12.00
CA ASP A 301 44.14 -39.26 -11.99
C ASP A 301 43.71 -38.94 -10.54
N THR A 302 43.18 -37.75 -10.25
CA THR A 302 42.64 -37.43 -8.91
C THR A 302 41.18 -37.02 -8.99
N GLY A 303 40.40 -37.41 -7.98
CA GLY A 303 39.01 -36.99 -7.83
C GLY A 303 38.66 -36.75 -6.37
N PHE A 304 37.46 -36.25 -6.13
CA PHE A 304 36.94 -35.98 -4.80
C PHE A 304 35.81 -36.95 -4.47
N VAL A 305 35.76 -37.42 -3.22
CA VAL A 305 34.71 -38.33 -2.75
C VAL A 305 33.78 -37.59 -1.81
N VAL A 306 32.47 -37.61 -2.11
CA VAL A 306 31.45 -36.91 -1.31
C VAL A 306 31.44 -37.43 0.14
N SER A 307 31.57 -36.53 1.11
CA SER A 307 31.67 -36.87 2.54
C SER A 307 30.33 -36.97 3.27
N TYR A 308 29.25 -36.43 2.68
CA TYR A 308 27.97 -36.25 3.34
C TYR A 308 26.85 -37.14 2.76
N PRO A 309 25.93 -37.63 3.60
CA PRO A 309 24.76 -38.38 3.14
C PRO A 309 23.75 -37.48 2.38
N PRO A 310 22.93 -38.05 1.48
CA PRO A 310 22.82 -39.47 1.13
C PRO A 310 23.85 -39.95 0.09
N PHE A 311 24.70 -39.06 -0.43
CA PHE A 311 25.60 -39.31 -1.55
C PHE A 311 27.02 -39.74 -1.12
N LYS A 312 27.18 -40.12 0.16
CA LYS A 312 28.49 -40.41 0.73
C LYS A 312 29.20 -41.54 -0.03
N GLY A 313 30.41 -41.28 -0.49
CA GLY A 313 31.20 -42.22 -1.29
C GLY A 313 31.05 -42.06 -2.81
N ASP A 314 30.20 -41.16 -3.29
CA ASP A 314 30.13 -40.81 -4.71
C ASP A 314 31.39 -40.07 -5.15
N LEU A 315 31.88 -40.35 -6.36
CA LEU A 315 33.08 -39.74 -6.93
C LEU A 315 32.72 -38.58 -7.86
N TYR A 316 33.47 -37.48 -7.80
CA TYR A 316 33.34 -36.36 -8.73
C TYR A 316 34.68 -35.70 -9.09
N ASP A 317 34.72 -35.02 -10.23
CA ASP A 317 35.91 -34.32 -10.76
C ASP A 317 36.04 -32.88 -10.24
N GLU A 318 37.15 -32.21 -10.55
CA GLU A 318 37.37 -30.79 -10.19
C GLU A 318 36.33 -29.82 -10.76
N ASN A 319 35.59 -30.25 -11.78
CA ASN A 319 34.51 -29.49 -12.41
C ASN A 319 33.12 -29.89 -11.86
N LEU A 320 33.08 -30.60 -10.73
CA LEU A 320 31.86 -31.04 -10.04
C LEU A 320 30.99 -32.03 -10.83
N ARG A 321 31.57 -32.79 -11.76
CA ARG A 321 30.87 -33.82 -12.56
C ARG A 321 31.13 -35.21 -11.98
N GLY A 322 30.16 -36.12 -12.12
CA GLY A 322 30.28 -37.52 -11.70
C GLY A 322 29.37 -37.91 -10.54
N THR A 323 28.87 -36.93 -9.77
CA THR A 323 27.93 -37.16 -8.66
C THR A 323 26.59 -36.47 -8.88
N ALA A 324 25.51 -37.10 -8.37
CA ALA A 324 24.20 -36.47 -8.27
C ALA A 324 24.14 -35.42 -7.14
N ALA A 325 25.10 -35.43 -6.20
CA ALA A 325 25.12 -34.57 -5.03
C ALA A 325 25.08 -33.08 -5.37
N VAL A 326 25.89 -32.67 -6.36
CA VAL A 326 26.00 -31.27 -6.79
C VAL A 326 24.67 -30.79 -7.37
N SER A 327 24.12 -31.54 -8.34
CA SER A 327 22.83 -31.19 -8.96
C SER A 327 21.67 -31.17 -7.95
N THR A 328 21.68 -32.08 -6.98
CA THR A 328 20.67 -32.14 -5.93
C THR A 328 20.78 -30.95 -4.99
N THR A 329 22.02 -30.58 -4.62
CA THR A 329 22.29 -29.41 -3.76
C THR A 329 21.80 -28.13 -4.42
N ASP A 330 22.06 -27.95 -5.71
CA ASP A 330 21.58 -26.80 -6.49
C ASP A 330 20.04 -26.73 -6.53
N VAL A 331 19.39 -27.85 -6.84
CA VAL A 331 17.92 -27.93 -6.91
C VAL A 331 17.29 -27.63 -5.55
N VAL A 332 17.84 -28.18 -4.46
CA VAL A 332 17.37 -27.95 -3.09
C VAL A 332 17.57 -26.49 -2.69
N GLY A 333 18.74 -25.92 -2.96
CA GLY A 333 19.05 -24.52 -2.66
C GLY A 333 18.14 -23.54 -3.41
N LEU A 334 18.00 -23.71 -4.72
CA LEU A 334 17.12 -22.88 -5.55
C LEU A 334 15.64 -23.00 -5.14
N SER A 335 15.18 -24.22 -4.82
CA SER A 335 13.82 -24.45 -4.32
C SER A 335 13.59 -23.75 -2.97
N GLY A 336 14.58 -23.81 -2.07
CA GLY A 336 14.56 -23.09 -0.80
C GLY A 336 14.41 -21.59 -0.98
N LEU A 337 15.24 -20.99 -1.84
CA LEU A 337 15.17 -19.56 -2.17
C LEU A 337 13.82 -19.15 -2.78
N ALA A 338 13.28 -19.97 -3.69
CA ALA A 338 11.97 -19.71 -4.29
C ALA A 338 10.85 -19.70 -3.24
N LEU A 339 10.85 -20.66 -2.32
CA LEU A 339 9.87 -20.73 -1.22
C LEU A 339 10.00 -19.55 -0.25
N ILE A 340 11.22 -19.11 0.06
CA ILE A 340 11.46 -17.90 0.86
C ILE A 340 10.83 -16.69 0.19
N ALA A 341 11.09 -16.50 -1.11
CA ALA A 341 10.54 -15.38 -1.87
C ALA A 341 9.00 -15.38 -1.84
N VAL A 342 8.37 -16.54 -2.11
CA VAL A 342 6.90 -16.69 -2.06
C VAL A 342 6.36 -16.42 -0.65
N GLY A 343 7.04 -16.92 0.38
CA GLY A 343 6.69 -16.72 1.79
C GLY A 343 6.75 -15.25 2.21
N LEU A 344 7.83 -14.53 1.86
CA LEU A 344 8.02 -13.11 2.16
C LEU A 344 7.00 -12.24 1.42
N VAL A 345 6.82 -12.45 0.11
CA VAL A 345 5.86 -11.68 -0.71
C VAL A 345 4.43 -11.92 -0.21
N GLY A 346 4.05 -13.19 0.01
CA GLY A 346 2.73 -13.54 0.52
C GLY A 346 2.48 -13.00 1.94
N GLY A 347 3.48 -13.06 2.82
CA GLY A 347 3.46 -12.50 4.17
C GLY A 347 3.30 -10.97 4.16
N ALA A 348 4.08 -10.27 3.32
CA ALA A 348 4.01 -8.81 3.19
C ALA A 348 2.65 -8.36 2.64
N ILE A 349 2.15 -8.99 1.57
CA ILE A 349 0.81 -8.72 1.03
C ILE A 349 -0.25 -8.92 2.11
N ARG A 350 -0.11 -9.97 2.92
CA ARG A 350 -1.03 -10.27 4.01
C ARG A 350 -0.95 -9.24 5.13
N ILE A 351 0.22 -8.81 5.57
CA ILE A 351 0.36 -7.77 6.61
C ILE A 351 -0.27 -6.47 6.11
N VAL A 352 0.00 -6.09 4.86
CA VAL A 352 -0.59 -4.89 4.24
C VAL A 352 -2.12 -5.02 4.16
N ARG A 353 -2.65 -6.18 3.75
CA ARG A 353 -4.11 -6.44 3.75
C ARG A 353 -4.69 -6.51 5.16
N GLY A 354 -3.96 -7.07 6.12
CA GLY A 354 -4.36 -7.27 7.51
C GLY A 354 -4.44 -5.95 8.26
N ARG A 355 -3.43 -5.08 8.13
CA ARG A 355 -3.48 -3.69 8.62
C ARG A 355 -4.66 -2.94 8.00
N ARG A 356 -4.89 -3.10 6.69
CA ARG A 356 -6.06 -2.51 6.02
C ARG A 356 -7.41 -3.08 6.48
N LEU A 357 -7.45 -4.30 7.01
CA LEU A 357 -8.67 -4.94 7.53
C LEU A 357 -8.85 -4.74 9.04
N ARG A 358 -7.77 -4.49 9.80
CA ARG A 358 -7.82 -4.03 11.20
C ARG A 358 -8.27 -2.58 11.29
N ASN A 359 -7.99 -1.77 10.26
CA ASN A 359 -8.65 -0.50 10.01
C ASN A 359 -10.08 -0.73 9.46
N ARG A 360 -10.84 -1.59 10.15
CA ARG A 360 -12.23 -1.89 9.84
C ARG A 360 -13.11 -0.70 10.25
N PRO A 361 -14.16 -0.44 9.47
CA PRO A 361 -14.84 0.85 9.40
C PRO A 361 -15.85 1.03 10.55
N LEU A 362 -16.03 2.28 10.97
CA LEU A 362 -17.33 2.74 11.48
C LEU A 362 -18.37 2.58 10.35
N PRO A 363 -19.65 2.27 10.66
CA PRO A 363 -20.70 2.16 9.66
C PRO A 363 -20.73 3.38 8.75
N SER A 364 -21.09 3.14 7.48
CA SER A 364 -21.31 4.15 6.46
C SER A 364 -22.16 5.29 7.03
N PHE A 365 -21.58 6.49 7.12
CA PHE A 365 -22.31 7.73 7.28
C PHE A 365 -23.14 7.92 5.99
N THR A 366 -24.37 7.41 5.98
CA THR A 366 -25.46 8.18 5.40
C THR A 366 -25.56 9.41 6.27
N ILE A 367 -25.31 10.61 5.74
CA ILE A 367 -25.70 11.84 6.43
C ILE A 367 -27.22 11.70 6.54
N PRO A 368 -27.79 11.46 7.74
CA PRO A 368 -29.23 11.49 7.86
C PRO A 368 -29.60 12.92 7.49
N ARG A 369 -30.48 13.09 6.50
CA ARG A 369 -31.22 14.33 6.36
C ARG A 369 -31.78 14.58 7.76
N GLN A 370 -31.30 15.62 8.43
CA GLN A 370 -31.91 16.10 9.65
C GLN A 370 -33.27 16.62 9.19
N GLU A 371 -34.22 15.70 9.13
CA GLU A 371 -35.60 15.95 8.79
C GLU A 371 -36.09 16.77 9.97
N ARG A 372 -36.00 18.09 9.80
CA ARG A 372 -36.49 19.06 10.76
C ARG A 372 -37.98 18.83 10.81
N ALA A 373 -38.41 17.98 11.75
CA ALA A 373 -39.80 17.89 12.13
C ALA A 373 -40.23 19.33 12.46
N PRO A 374 -41.34 19.83 11.89
CA PRO A 374 -41.91 21.08 12.35
C PRO A 374 -42.40 20.82 13.78
N GLU A 375 -41.61 21.21 14.79
CA GLU A 375 -42.03 21.10 16.17
C GLU A 375 -43.19 22.08 16.43
N PRO A 376 -44.36 21.59 16.89
CA PRO A 376 -45.37 22.43 17.49
C PRO A 376 -44.88 22.85 18.87
N GLY A 377 -44.84 24.16 19.15
CA GLY A 377 -44.57 24.67 20.49
C GLY A 377 -45.57 24.09 21.51
N PRO A 378 -45.11 23.77 22.74
CA PRO A 378 -45.41 24.70 23.81
C PRO A 378 -44.37 24.81 24.95
N SER A 379 -44.32 26.03 25.47
CA SER A 379 -44.14 26.50 26.85
C SER A 379 -43.53 25.61 27.95
N LEU A 380 -42.35 26.06 28.40
CA LEU A 380 -41.94 26.39 29.78
C LEU A 380 -42.14 25.36 30.93
N GLU A 381 -40.98 25.06 31.54
CA GLU A 381 -40.75 25.04 33.00
C GLU A 381 -40.64 23.68 33.71
N ALA A 382 -39.43 23.08 33.64
CA ALA A 382 -38.87 22.24 34.69
C ALA A 382 -37.33 22.20 34.57
N ALA A 383 -36.66 22.77 35.58
CA ALA A 383 -35.23 22.68 35.94
C ALA A 383 -34.26 22.19 34.84
N ALA A 384 -33.58 23.14 34.18
CA ALA A 384 -32.57 22.87 33.18
C ALA A 384 -31.32 22.20 33.81
N PRO A 385 -30.94 20.96 33.43
CA PRO A 385 -29.54 20.59 33.44
C PRO A 385 -28.87 21.51 32.42
N GLN A 386 -27.84 22.27 32.83
CA GLN A 386 -27.03 23.05 31.90
C GLN A 386 -26.60 22.13 30.75
N PRO A 387 -26.89 22.47 29.47
CA PRO A 387 -26.33 21.72 28.37
C PRO A 387 -24.80 21.83 28.48
N PRO A 388 -24.04 20.73 28.28
CA PRO A 388 -22.59 20.81 28.28
C PRO A 388 -22.20 21.87 27.25
N ALA A 389 -21.39 22.86 27.63
CA ALA A 389 -20.79 23.79 26.68
C ALA A 389 -19.49 23.13 26.16
N PRO A 390 -19.49 22.37 25.05
CA PRO A 390 -18.41 21.42 24.75
C PRO A 390 -17.42 21.95 23.70
N LEU A 391 -17.64 23.13 23.12
CA LEU A 391 -16.94 23.58 21.91
C LEU A 391 -16.15 24.88 22.12
N SER A 392 -15.63 25.10 23.32
CA SER A 392 -14.84 26.28 23.64
C SER A 392 -13.34 25.99 23.56
N TYR A 393 -12.56 27.02 23.20
CA TYR A 393 -11.10 26.97 23.28
C TYR A 393 -10.61 26.49 24.65
N ALA A 394 -11.26 26.92 25.74
CA ALA A 394 -10.88 26.53 27.09
C ALA A 394 -10.95 25.01 27.33
N ALA A 395 -11.98 24.33 26.80
CA ALA A 395 -12.11 22.88 26.91
C ALA A 395 -10.98 22.15 26.17
N TYR A 396 -10.71 22.57 24.93
CA TYR A 396 -9.63 22.00 24.11
C TYR A 396 -8.24 22.28 24.70
N ALA A 397 -8.05 23.47 25.28
CA ALA A 397 -6.83 23.88 25.96
C ALA A 397 -6.57 23.05 27.22
N ALA A 398 -7.60 22.80 28.02
CA ALA A 398 -7.50 21.98 29.22
C ALA A 398 -7.12 20.52 28.87
N GLU A 399 -7.76 19.95 27.85
CA GLU A 399 -7.45 18.60 27.38
C GLU A 399 -6.03 18.51 26.78
N ALA A 400 -5.60 19.50 26.00
CA ALA A 400 -4.22 19.57 25.49
C ALA A 400 -3.20 19.60 26.64
N GLY A 401 -3.48 20.37 27.69
CA GLY A 401 -2.67 20.39 28.92
C GLY A 401 -2.64 19.05 29.64
N LEU A 402 -3.79 18.36 29.74
CA LEU A 402 -3.88 17.02 30.33
C LEU A 402 -3.06 15.99 29.54
N GLN A 403 -3.24 15.94 28.21
CA GLN A 403 -2.52 15.03 27.33
C GLN A 403 -1.02 15.27 27.35
N ALA A 404 -0.59 16.54 27.41
CA ALA A 404 0.83 16.89 27.55
C ALA A 404 1.41 16.37 28.88
N ARG A 405 0.69 16.50 29.99
CA ARG A 405 1.10 15.97 31.30
C ARG A 405 1.20 14.45 31.32
N LEU A 406 0.20 13.77 30.75
CA LEU A 406 0.18 12.30 30.68
C LEU A 406 1.30 11.73 29.79
N ARG A 407 1.77 12.50 28.81
CA ARG A 407 2.83 12.11 27.88
C ARG A 407 4.21 12.58 28.26
N ALA A 408 4.36 13.40 29.29
CA ALA A 408 5.64 13.95 29.69
C ALA A 408 6.60 12.82 30.10
N ALA A 409 7.36 12.32 29.13
CA ALA A 409 8.65 11.69 29.35
C ALA A 409 9.61 12.74 29.96
N PRO A 410 10.63 12.33 30.74
CA PRO A 410 11.54 13.28 31.40
C PRO A 410 12.09 14.30 30.39
N PRO A 411 12.33 15.55 30.80
CA PRO A 411 12.63 16.65 29.91
C PRO A 411 13.93 16.38 29.14
N VAL A 412 13.79 15.82 27.95
CA VAL A 412 14.86 15.84 26.95
C VAL A 412 14.94 17.30 26.54
N LYS A 413 16.09 17.93 26.82
CA LYS A 413 16.41 19.29 26.41
C LYS A 413 15.90 19.48 24.98
N PRO A 414 14.92 20.37 24.72
CA PRO A 414 14.31 20.46 23.42
C PRO A 414 15.45 20.68 22.42
N ALA A 415 15.53 19.81 21.42
CA ALA A 415 16.25 20.14 20.21
C ALA A 415 15.44 21.28 19.60
N VAL A 416 15.68 22.50 20.07
CA VAL A 416 15.02 23.71 19.57
C VAL A 416 15.36 23.72 18.08
N PRO A 417 14.37 23.58 17.19
CA PRO A 417 14.64 23.80 15.77
C PRO A 417 15.23 25.20 15.66
N ASP A 418 16.37 25.34 14.98
CA ASP A 418 17.05 26.63 14.83
C ASP A 418 16.00 27.70 14.52
N ARG A 419 15.89 28.72 15.39
CA ARG A 419 14.96 29.83 15.20
C ARG A 419 15.22 30.41 13.82
N MET A 420 14.22 30.33 12.95
CA MET A 420 14.31 30.89 11.61
C MET A 420 13.68 32.27 11.64
N HIS A 421 14.34 33.23 10.99
CA HIS A 421 13.76 34.55 10.82
C HIS A 421 12.62 34.49 9.79
N PRO A 422 11.42 34.99 10.14
CA PRO A 422 10.34 35.06 9.18
C PRO A 422 10.74 35.93 7.99
N GLY A 423 10.59 35.39 6.77
CA GLY A 423 10.91 36.11 5.52
C GLY A 423 12.23 35.71 4.85
N GLU A 424 13.10 34.95 5.51
CA GLU A 424 14.26 34.38 4.84
C GLU A 424 13.86 33.20 3.94
N PRO A 425 14.46 33.06 2.73
CA PRO A 425 14.16 31.97 1.83
C PRO A 425 14.55 30.62 2.44
N LEU A 426 13.54 29.81 2.77
CA LEU A 426 13.72 28.49 3.36
C LEU A 426 14.14 27.45 2.30
N THR A 427 15.37 26.98 2.40
CA THR A 427 15.85 25.87 1.55
C THR A 427 15.40 24.53 2.15
N TRP A 428 14.41 23.89 1.53
CA TRP A 428 13.77 22.67 2.05
C TRP A 428 14.75 21.54 2.43
N TRP A 429 15.92 21.45 1.77
CA TRP A 429 16.91 20.40 2.04
C TRP A 429 17.72 20.62 3.32
N ARG A 430 17.77 21.86 3.84
CA ARG A 430 18.39 22.19 5.13
C ARG A 430 17.49 21.81 6.31
N VAL A 431 16.18 21.73 6.08
CA VAL A 431 15.20 21.36 7.10
C VAL A 431 15.09 19.83 7.19
N PRO A 432 15.53 19.18 8.29
CA PRO A 432 15.56 17.72 8.40
C PRO A 432 14.19 17.07 8.21
N THR A 433 13.13 17.67 8.75
CA THR A 433 11.75 17.18 8.66
C THR A 433 11.26 17.14 7.22
N LEU A 434 11.47 18.23 6.45
CA LEU A 434 11.12 18.27 5.03
C LEU A 434 11.95 17.30 4.21
N ARG A 435 13.26 17.22 4.46
CA ARG A 435 14.16 16.25 3.82
C ARG A 435 13.68 14.81 4.06
N ASN A 436 13.28 14.47 5.29
CA ASN A 436 12.75 13.16 5.62
C ASN A 436 11.40 12.90 4.94
N ALA A 437 10.53 13.91 4.89
CA ALA A 437 9.22 13.82 4.23
C ALA A 437 9.32 13.56 2.72
N THR A 438 10.42 13.96 2.05
CA THR A 438 10.63 13.64 0.63
C THR A 438 10.77 12.13 0.36
N GLY A 439 11.23 11.35 1.35
CA GLY A 439 11.57 9.93 1.17
C GLY A 439 12.89 9.66 0.44
N ILE A 440 13.75 10.67 0.23
CA ILE A 440 15.06 10.49 -0.42
C ILE A 440 16.00 9.61 0.42
N ALA A 441 16.13 9.88 1.72
CA ALA A 441 17.03 9.12 2.60
C ALA A 441 16.79 7.59 2.55
N PRO A 442 15.56 7.07 2.72
CA PRO A 442 15.32 5.63 2.61
C PRO A 442 15.50 5.08 1.17
N ALA A 443 15.39 5.94 0.14
CA ALA A 443 15.73 5.55 -1.23
C ALA A 443 17.25 5.38 -1.40
N LEU A 444 18.02 6.38 -0.96
CA LEU A 444 19.49 6.36 -1.00
C LEU A 444 20.07 5.20 -0.20
N TRP A 445 19.51 4.89 0.98
CA TRP A 445 19.93 3.71 1.76
C TRP A 445 19.74 2.40 1.00
N SER A 446 18.61 2.25 0.29
CA SER A 446 18.33 1.04 -0.49
C SER A 446 19.26 0.93 -1.70
N LEU A 447 19.56 2.07 -2.34
CA LEU A 447 20.49 2.16 -3.46
C LEU A 447 21.94 1.97 -3.04
N SER A 448 22.35 2.49 -1.88
CA SER A 448 23.72 2.33 -1.37
C SER A 448 24.00 0.88 -0.99
N TYR A 449 23.03 0.17 -0.41
CA TYR A 449 23.15 -1.27 -0.19
C TYR A 449 23.35 -2.02 -1.51
N THR A 450 22.54 -1.70 -2.52
CA THR A 450 22.65 -2.29 -3.86
C THR A 450 24.00 -2.00 -4.50
N GLY A 451 24.46 -0.75 -4.41
CA GLY A 451 25.78 -0.34 -4.88
C GLY A 451 26.90 -1.09 -4.17
N GLY A 452 26.81 -1.28 -2.84
CA GLY A 452 27.78 -2.05 -2.07
C GLY A 452 27.84 -3.53 -2.50
N VAL A 453 26.69 -4.16 -2.74
CA VAL A 453 26.63 -5.53 -3.28
C VAL A 453 27.26 -5.62 -4.68
N VAL A 454 26.99 -4.64 -5.55
CA VAL A 454 27.56 -4.58 -6.90
C VAL A 454 29.07 -4.38 -6.86
N VAL A 455 29.57 -3.46 -6.04
CA VAL A 455 31.02 -3.22 -5.87
C VAL A 455 31.70 -4.47 -5.32
N LEU A 456 31.11 -5.12 -4.30
CA LEU A 456 31.65 -6.37 -3.76
C LEU A 456 31.74 -7.44 -4.86
N ALA A 457 30.69 -7.60 -5.67
CA ALA A 457 30.69 -8.53 -6.80
C ALA A 457 31.71 -8.17 -7.90
N LEU A 458 31.98 -6.89 -8.13
CA LEU A 458 33.00 -6.47 -9.09
C LEU A 458 34.41 -6.74 -8.57
N VAL A 459 34.67 -6.49 -7.28
CA VAL A 459 35.99 -6.67 -6.66
C VAL A 459 36.34 -8.14 -6.48
N THR A 460 35.39 -8.93 -6.00
CA THR A 460 35.61 -10.35 -5.70
C THR A 460 35.35 -11.27 -6.90
N GLY A 461 34.74 -10.74 -7.96
CA GLY A 461 34.25 -11.50 -9.09
C GLY A 461 32.81 -11.98 -8.86
N VAL A 462 31.95 -11.86 -9.87
CA VAL A 462 30.52 -12.19 -9.74
C VAL A 462 30.30 -13.66 -9.33
N GLY A 463 31.24 -14.54 -9.66
CA GLY A 463 31.20 -15.96 -9.30
C GLY A 463 31.55 -16.28 -7.84
N THR A 464 32.14 -15.36 -7.09
CA THR A 464 32.52 -15.58 -5.68
C THR A 464 31.48 -15.02 -4.70
N VAL A 465 30.63 -14.08 -5.15
CA VAL A 465 29.53 -13.58 -4.33
C VAL A 465 28.37 -14.56 -4.38
N ALA A 466 27.98 -15.06 -3.21
CA ALA A 466 26.80 -15.89 -3.06
C ALA A 466 25.58 -15.25 -3.77
N SER A 467 24.77 -16.07 -4.43
CA SER A 467 23.59 -15.61 -5.19
C SER A 467 22.57 -14.86 -4.33
N GLY A 468 22.50 -15.14 -3.02
CA GLY A 468 21.62 -14.48 -2.06
C GLY A 468 21.78 -12.96 -1.99
N PRO A 469 22.95 -12.43 -1.62
CA PRO A 469 23.25 -10.99 -1.64
C PRO A 469 22.90 -10.30 -2.95
N LEU A 470 23.17 -10.92 -4.11
CA LEU A 470 22.85 -10.36 -5.43
C LEU A 470 21.33 -10.19 -5.63
N VAL A 471 20.54 -11.19 -5.25
CA VAL A 471 19.06 -11.13 -5.34
C VAL A 471 18.50 -10.08 -4.38
N VAL A 472 18.97 -10.05 -3.14
CA VAL A 472 18.53 -9.04 -2.15
C VAL A 472 18.91 -7.63 -2.61
N GLY A 473 20.13 -7.47 -3.12
CA GLY A 473 20.61 -6.23 -3.73
C GLY A 473 19.72 -5.80 -4.89
N ALA A 474 19.39 -6.69 -5.82
CA ALA A 474 18.50 -6.37 -6.95
C ALA A 474 17.10 -5.92 -6.50
N VAL A 475 16.49 -6.62 -5.55
CA VAL A 475 15.15 -6.27 -5.02
C VAL A 475 15.18 -4.93 -4.28
N LEU A 476 16.18 -4.71 -3.42
CA LEU A 476 16.35 -3.43 -2.71
C LEU A 476 16.68 -2.30 -3.68
N GLY A 477 17.43 -2.57 -4.75
CA GLY A 477 17.74 -1.62 -5.82
C GLY A 477 16.50 -1.19 -6.57
N ALA A 478 15.67 -2.13 -7.02
CA ALA A 478 14.39 -1.84 -7.68
C ALA A 478 13.46 -1.03 -6.76
N PHE A 479 13.38 -1.40 -5.48
CA PHE A 479 12.58 -0.67 -4.50
C PHE A 479 13.15 0.73 -4.19
N GLY A 480 14.47 0.86 -4.15
CA GLY A 480 15.21 2.11 -4.00
C GLY A 480 14.96 3.06 -5.18
N LEU A 481 15.04 2.57 -6.42
CA LEU A 481 14.71 3.32 -7.63
C LEU A 481 13.25 3.76 -7.64
N PHE A 482 12.31 2.88 -7.29
CA PHE A 482 10.89 3.25 -7.17
C PHE A 482 10.66 4.35 -6.13
N ARG A 483 11.32 4.25 -4.97
CA ARG A 483 11.25 5.28 -3.92
C ARG A 483 11.88 6.58 -4.37
N LEU A 484 13.03 6.54 -5.05
CA LEU A 484 13.69 7.72 -5.60
C LEU A 484 12.79 8.41 -6.64
N TRP A 485 12.23 7.65 -7.57
CA TRP A 485 11.27 8.17 -8.55
C TRP A 485 10.06 8.82 -7.87
N ARG A 486 9.49 8.20 -6.83
CA ARG A 486 8.40 8.80 -6.04
C ARG A 486 8.85 10.07 -5.29
N ALA A 487 10.05 10.07 -4.74
CA ALA A 487 10.62 11.23 -4.07
C ALA A 487 10.80 12.40 -5.04
N VAL A 488 11.33 12.14 -6.25
CA VAL A 488 11.53 13.16 -7.29
C VAL A 488 10.20 13.68 -7.83
N THR A 489 9.23 12.79 -8.10
CA THR A 489 7.96 13.17 -8.76
C THR A 489 6.92 13.77 -7.81
N ALA A 490 6.99 13.49 -6.51
CA ALA A 490 5.99 13.96 -5.55
C ALA A 490 6.60 14.52 -4.26
N GLY A 491 7.67 13.92 -3.74
CA GLY A 491 8.29 14.34 -2.48
C GLY A 491 8.94 15.73 -2.55
N ILE A 492 9.87 15.93 -3.49
CA ILE A 492 10.61 17.19 -3.67
C ILE A 492 9.66 18.34 -4.03
N PRO A 493 8.73 18.21 -5.00
CA PRO A 493 7.77 19.28 -5.28
C PRO A 493 6.95 19.68 -4.04
N ASN A 494 6.45 18.71 -3.26
CA ASN A 494 5.70 19.00 -2.05
C ASN A 494 6.56 19.71 -0.98
N ALA A 495 7.81 19.30 -0.78
CA ALA A 495 8.71 19.95 0.17
C ALA A 495 9.05 21.39 -0.25
N ARG A 496 9.23 21.64 -1.56
CA ARG A 496 9.41 23.00 -2.10
C ARG A 496 8.17 23.86 -1.90
N MET A 497 6.98 23.31 -2.16
CA MET A 497 5.71 24.01 -1.93
C MET A 497 5.52 24.37 -0.46
N LEU A 498 5.84 23.46 0.47
CA LEU A 498 5.76 23.73 1.90
C LEU A 498 6.75 24.81 2.35
N ALA A 499 7.99 24.76 1.87
CA ALA A 499 8.98 25.79 2.17
C ALA A 499 8.55 27.17 1.63
N ALA A 500 7.97 27.22 0.42
CA ALA A 500 7.44 28.45 -0.15
C ALA A 500 6.20 28.97 0.60
N ALA A 501 5.32 28.07 1.05
CA ALA A 501 4.15 28.44 1.86
C ALA A 501 4.57 29.03 3.22
N ALA A 502 5.62 28.48 3.83
CA ALA A 502 6.18 28.99 5.08
C ALA A 502 6.71 30.44 4.98
N THR A 503 7.12 30.87 3.78
CA THR A 503 7.61 32.23 3.52
C THR A 503 6.55 33.18 2.97
N ALA A 504 5.27 32.78 2.93
CA ALA A 504 4.21 33.62 2.41
C ALA A 504 4.01 34.91 3.26
N PRO A 505 3.77 36.08 2.65
CA PRO A 505 3.81 37.38 3.32
C PRO A 505 2.57 37.75 4.15
N ALA A 506 1.46 37.02 4.04
CA ALA A 506 0.21 37.31 4.74
C ALA A 506 -0.06 36.26 5.82
N PRO A 507 0.49 36.40 7.04
CA PRO A 507 0.20 35.49 8.14
C PRO A 507 -1.23 35.72 8.66
N GLN A 508 -1.96 34.63 8.93
CA GLN A 508 -3.22 34.66 9.66
C GLN A 508 -2.98 34.20 11.09
N VAL A 509 -3.33 35.02 12.08
CA VAL A 509 -3.11 34.70 13.50
C VAL A 509 -4.31 33.93 14.04
N HIS A 510 -4.02 32.81 14.69
CA HIS A 510 -5.02 31.96 15.35
C HIS A 510 -4.57 31.60 16.77
N ARG A 511 -5.52 31.23 17.62
CA ARG A 511 -5.22 30.49 18.85
C ARG A 511 -5.20 28.99 18.53
N TYR A 512 -4.38 28.20 19.22
CA TYR A 512 -4.33 26.75 18.98
C TYR A 512 -4.36 25.93 20.27
N ALA A 513 -4.90 24.73 20.15
CA ALA A 513 -4.74 23.64 21.11
C ALA A 513 -4.11 22.43 20.41
N LEU A 514 -3.01 21.91 20.96
CA LEU A 514 -2.28 20.77 20.44
C LEU A 514 -2.86 19.49 21.04
N LEU A 515 -3.68 18.79 20.26
CA LEU A 515 -4.31 17.54 20.69
C LEU A 515 -3.74 16.35 19.95
N TYR A 516 -3.75 15.21 20.61
CA TYR A 516 -3.37 13.94 20.01
C TYR A 516 -4.61 13.13 19.70
N ASP A 517 -4.70 12.69 18.45
CA ASP A 517 -5.73 11.75 18.06
C ASP A 517 -5.43 10.38 18.71
N GLY A 518 -6.35 9.89 19.55
CA GLY A 518 -6.23 8.61 20.23
C GLY A 518 -6.15 7.39 19.29
N ARG A 519 -6.33 7.59 17.98
CA ARG A 519 -6.36 6.55 16.95
C ARG A 519 -5.11 6.43 16.06
N GLU A 520 -3.95 6.88 16.55
CA GLU A 520 -2.61 6.69 15.93
C GLU A 520 -2.14 7.77 14.92
N ASP A 521 -2.84 8.89 14.73
CA ASP A 521 -2.55 9.87 13.66
C ASP A 521 -1.59 11.04 14.04
N GLY A 522 -0.98 11.01 15.23
CA GLY A 522 -0.02 12.03 15.66
C GLY A 522 -0.67 13.33 16.19
N PRO A 523 0.14 14.32 16.59
CA PRO A 523 -0.33 15.61 17.09
C PRO A 523 -1.01 16.42 15.99
N THR A 524 -2.14 17.03 16.34
CA THR A 524 -2.94 17.90 15.48
C THR A 524 -3.18 19.22 16.20
N LEU A 525 -2.86 20.33 15.53
CA LEU A 525 -3.27 21.65 15.99
C LEU A 525 -4.75 21.85 15.66
N VAL A 526 -5.57 22.10 16.68
CA VAL A 526 -6.94 22.60 16.53
C VAL A 526 -6.88 24.12 16.64
N LEU A 527 -7.31 24.80 15.58
CA LEU A 527 -7.19 26.24 15.44
C LEU A 527 -8.50 26.94 15.78
N PHE A 528 -8.39 28.07 16.45
CA PHE A 528 -9.48 28.92 16.91
C PHE A 528 -9.24 30.35 16.40
N PRO A 529 -10.29 31.17 16.22
CA PRO A 529 -10.08 32.54 15.80
C PRO A 529 -9.26 33.28 16.88
N ALA A 530 -8.29 34.09 16.45
CA ALA A 530 -7.72 35.10 17.33
C ALA A 530 -8.84 36.10 17.61
N GLY A 531 -9.32 36.20 18.84
CA GLY A 531 -10.44 37.09 19.21
C GLY A 531 -10.23 38.53 18.70
N GLU A 532 -11.34 39.26 18.58
CA GLU A 532 -11.49 40.54 17.87
C GLU A 532 -10.58 41.70 18.37
N SER A 533 -9.74 41.48 19.39
CA SER A 533 -8.94 42.52 20.05
C SER A 533 -7.44 42.54 19.70
N VAL A 534 -6.94 41.71 18.77
CA VAL A 534 -5.50 41.69 18.42
C VAL A 534 -5.26 42.35 17.07
N ASN A 535 -5.46 43.67 17.01
CA ASN A 535 -4.90 44.44 15.90
C ASN A 535 -3.37 44.41 16.04
N ALA A 536 -2.71 43.88 15.03
CA ALA A 536 -1.27 43.71 14.95
C ALA A 536 -0.54 45.06 15.00
N GLY A 537 -0.09 45.48 16.18
CA GLY A 537 0.72 46.69 16.34
C GLY A 537 0.84 47.23 17.75
N GLU A 538 -0.08 46.87 18.66
CA GLU A 538 -0.06 47.38 20.03
C GLU A 538 0.48 46.30 20.97
N SER A 539 1.65 46.56 21.56
CA SER A 539 2.27 45.69 22.55
C SER A 539 1.38 45.64 23.79
N VAL A 540 0.59 44.58 23.92
CA VAL A 540 -0.23 44.34 25.11
C VAL A 540 0.70 43.96 26.26
N ASP A 541 0.83 44.85 27.23
CA ASP A 541 1.44 44.55 28.53
C ASP A 541 0.69 43.38 29.17
N ALA A 542 1.43 42.40 29.67
CA ALA A 542 0.98 41.06 30.08
C ALA A 542 0.13 41.02 31.38
N GLY A 543 -0.69 42.04 31.66
CA GLY A 543 -1.29 42.28 32.97
C GLY A 543 -2.73 41.82 33.18
N GLU A 544 -3.59 41.79 32.15
CA GLU A 544 -5.00 41.43 32.32
C GLU A 544 -5.42 40.37 31.31
N ALA A 545 -5.49 39.12 31.79
CA ALA A 545 -6.11 38.02 31.06
C ALA A 545 -7.61 38.28 30.96
N GLY A 546 -8.01 39.05 29.95
CA GLY A 546 -9.40 39.25 29.57
C GLY A 546 -10.13 37.91 29.49
N GLU A 547 -11.35 37.92 30.02
CA GLU A 547 -12.21 36.75 30.19
C GLU A 547 -12.20 35.88 28.92
N PRO A 548 -11.83 34.59 29.02
CA PRO A 548 -11.67 33.74 27.85
C PRO A 548 -13.02 33.61 27.14
N ASP A 549 -13.08 34.06 25.88
CA ASP A 549 -14.22 33.91 24.98
C ASP A 549 -14.79 32.48 25.05
N ALA A 550 -15.77 32.28 25.92
CA ALA A 550 -16.32 30.97 26.24
C ALA A 550 -17.05 30.33 25.04
N GLY A 551 -17.25 31.09 23.96
CA GLY A 551 -17.93 30.66 22.74
C GLY A 551 -17.04 30.45 21.51
N ALA A 552 -15.71 30.63 21.58
CA ALA A 552 -14.84 30.51 20.40
C ALA A 552 -14.78 29.06 19.89
N ARG A 553 -15.36 28.82 18.70
CA ARG A 553 -15.42 27.51 18.04
C ARG A 553 -14.15 27.22 17.23
N PRO A 554 -13.77 25.94 17.05
CA PRO A 554 -12.63 25.58 16.23
C PRO A 554 -12.92 25.85 14.75
N VAL A 555 -11.97 26.47 14.05
CA VAL A 555 -12.09 26.90 12.66
C VAL A 555 -11.33 25.97 11.71
N GLY A 556 -10.27 25.32 12.18
CA GLY A 556 -9.49 24.42 11.33
C GLY A 556 -8.64 23.41 12.08
N LEU A 557 -8.15 22.41 11.34
CA LEU A 557 -7.24 21.38 11.82
C LEU A 557 -5.96 21.36 11.00
N LEU A 558 -4.83 21.28 11.69
CA LEU A 558 -3.52 21.13 11.07
C LEU A 558 -2.73 19.97 11.70
N PRO A 559 -2.78 18.76 11.12
CA PRO A 559 -1.96 17.62 11.56
C PRO A 559 -0.50 17.90 11.30
N LEU A 560 0.37 17.68 12.28
CA LEU A 560 1.79 18.01 12.17
C LEU A 560 2.62 16.79 11.76
N LEU A 561 3.67 17.04 10.97
CA LEU A 561 4.77 16.10 10.79
C LEU A 561 5.60 16.04 12.09
N PRO A 562 6.19 14.87 12.40
CA PRO A 562 7.10 14.74 13.54
C PRO A 562 8.29 15.71 13.41
N PRO A 563 8.44 16.69 14.31
CA PRO A 563 9.55 17.64 14.25
C PRO A 563 10.89 16.99 14.60
N GLY A 564 10.87 15.93 15.41
CA GLY A 564 12.05 15.30 15.98
C GLY A 564 12.70 14.21 15.12
N PRO A 565 13.85 13.66 15.58
CA PRO A 565 14.53 12.55 14.92
C PRO A 565 13.73 11.25 15.00
N VAL A 566 14.08 10.24 14.19
CA VAL A 566 13.37 8.94 14.14
C VAL A 566 13.28 8.24 15.50
N LYS A 567 14.29 8.43 16.38
CA LYS A 567 14.32 7.85 17.73
C LYS A 567 13.33 8.52 18.69
N ASP A 568 13.06 9.80 18.47
CA ASP A 568 12.11 10.59 19.26
C ASP A 568 11.37 11.56 18.31
N PRO A 569 10.37 11.05 17.56
CA PRO A 569 9.75 11.79 16.46
C PRO A 569 9.03 13.05 16.92
N TRP A 570 8.67 13.13 18.20
CA TRP A 570 7.87 14.22 18.76
C TRP A 570 8.70 15.19 19.60
N ALA A 571 10.03 15.02 19.65
CA ALA A 571 10.93 16.01 20.23
C ALA A 571 10.79 17.36 19.50
N GLY A 572 10.59 18.44 20.26
CA GLY A 572 10.44 19.79 19.73
C GLY A 572 9.01 20.13 19.29
N LEU A 573 7.98 19.44 19.80
CA LEU A 573 6.60 19.92 19.69
C LEU A 573 6.40 21.24 20.47
N PRO A 574 5.44 22.08 20.03
CA PRO A 574 5.17 23.34 20.70
C PRO A 574 4.49 23.12 22.06
N ALA A 575 4.31 24.20 22.81
CA ALA A 575 3.46 24.19 24.00
C ALA A 575 2.07 23.61 23.68
N PRO A 576 1.34 23.02 24.66
CA PRO A 576 0.02 22.44 24.41
C PRO A 576 -1.00 23.47 23.90
N THR A 577 -0.79 24.76 24.17
CA THR A 577 -1.68 25.85 23.78
C THR A 577 -0.88 27.12 23.50
N GLY A 578 -1.40 27.99 22.65
CA GLY A 578 -0.79 29.29 22.38
C GLY A 578 -1.39 30.01 21.18
N THR A 579 -0.63 30.93 20.61
CA THR A 579 -0.94 31.59 19.33
C THR A 579 -0.09 30.98 18.21
N VAL A 580 -0.66 30.92 17.01
CA VAL A 580 0.01 30.41 15.81
C VAL A 580 -0.24 31.36 14.66
N GLU A 581 0.83 31.68 13.93
CA GLU A 581 0.74 32.35 12.63
C GLU A 581 0.66 31.28 11.55
N LEU A 582 -0.46 31.21 10.84
CA LEU A 582 -0.58 30.39 9.64
C LEU A 582 -0.07 31.16 8.43
N ARG A 583 0.92 30.60 7.74
CA ARG A 583 1.43 31.15 6.47
C ARG A 583 1.16 30.19 5.33
N GLY A 584 0.74 30.71 4.18
CA GLY A 584 0.47 29.92 2.98
C GLY A 584 -0.72 30.43 2.20
N TRP A 585 -1.30 29.58 1.35
CA TRP A 585 -2.43 29.94 0.49
C TRP A 585 -3.67 29.18 0.93
N LEU A 586 -4.61 29.83 1.60
CA LEU A 586 -5.85 29.19 2.05
C LEU A 586 -6.91 29.15 0.94
N ASP A 587 -6.93 30.17 0.07
CA ASP A 587 -8.01 30.36 -0.91
C ASP A 587 -7.91 29.51 -2.20
N GLY A 588 -6.80 28.80 -2.42
CA GLY A 588 -6.57 28.05 -3.67
C GLY A 588 -6.08 26.60 -3.49
N LEU A 589 -5.02 26.42 -2.70
CA LEU A 589 -4.46 25.12 -2.36
C LEU A 589 -4.29 25.12 -0.84
N PRO A 590 -5.22 24.57 -0.04
CA PRO A 590 -5.29 24.77 1.41
C PRO A 590 -4.04 24.25 2.15
N LEU A 591 -2.95 24.98 2.02
CA LEU A 591 -1.61 24.60 2.39
C LEU A 591 -1.12 25.70 3.30
N ALA A 592 -1.26 25.45 4.60
CA ALA A 592 -0.81 26.34 5.64
C ALA A 592 0.34 25.69 6.42
N VAL A 593 1.35 26.48 6.74
CA VAL A 593 2.44 26.13 7.64
C VAL A 593 2.26 26.93 8.92
N ALA A 594 2.23 26.24 10.05
CA ALA A 594 2.10 26.87 11.36
C ALA A 594 3.44 27.43 11.83
N TRP A 595 3.48 28.69 12.23
CA TRP A 595 4.61 29.32 12.89
C TRP A 595 4.24 29.57 14.35
N ILE A 596 4.97 28.96 15.27
CA ILE A 596 4.76 29.07 16.71
C ILE A 596 6.11 29.42 17.33
N ASP A 597 6.19 30.50 18.09
CA ASP A 597 7.42 30.98 18.74
C ASP A 597 8.60 31.14 17.76
N GLY A 598 8.32 31.63 16.54
CA GLY A 598 9.31 31.81 15.48
C GLY A 598 9.80 30.52 14.83
N CYS A 599 9.16 29.38 15.08
CA CYS A 599 9.53 28.07 14.53
C CYS A 599 8.46 27.54 13.58
N PRO A 600 8.81 27.09 12.35
CA PRO A 600 7.86 26.50 11.42
C PRO A 600 7.57 25.03 11.75
N TYR A 601 6.29 24.69 11.86
CA TYR A 601 5.75 23.35 12.05
C TYR A 601 5.10 22.86 10.76
N TRP A 602 5.68 21.78 10.22
CA TRP A 602 5.34 21.29 8.89
C TRP A 602 4.07 20.43 8.94
N PRO A 603 3.08 20.71 8.09
CA PRO A 603 1.84 19.95 8.08
C PRO A 603 2.04 18.57 7.43
N GLN A 604 1.42 17.54 8.00
CA GLN A 604 1.37 16.19 7.42
C GLN A 604 0.32 16.08 6.31
N ASN A 605 -0.73 16.90 6.39
CA ASN A 605 -1.84 16.94 5.47
C ASN A 605 -2.19 18.39 5.13
N VAL A 606 -2.97 18.56 4.07
CA VAL A 606 -3.62 19.82 3.71
C VAL A 606 -4.43 20.33 4.91
N TYR A 607 -4.40 21.65 5.12
CA TYR A 607 -5.22 22.32 6.13
C TYR A 607 -6.70 22.00 5.88
N GLU A 608 -7.43 21.67 6.95
CA GLU A 608 -8.83 21.28 6.86
C GLU A 608 -9.67 22.28 7.64
N ASP A 609 -10.48 23.05 6.91
CA ASP A 609 -11.51 23.90 7.51
C ASP A 609 -12.56 23.04 8.21
N ILE A 610 -12.91 23.43 9.42
CA ILE A 610 -13.98 22.81 10.18
C ILE A 610 -15.26 23.59 9.88
N ALA A 611 -16.23 22.93 9.26
CA ALA A 611 -17.56 23.51 9.16
C ALA A 611 -18.17 23.61 10.57
N PRO A 612 -18.93 24.67 10.90
CA PRO A 612 -19.53 24.83 12.23
C PRO A 612 -20.37 23.65 12.71
N ALA A 613 -20.93 22.86 11.78
CA ALA A 613 -21.71 21.65 12.06
C ALA A 613 -20.85 20.44 12.43
N ASP A 614 -19.59 20.39 11.98
CA ASP A 614 -18.68 19.26 12.19
C ASP A 614 -17.90 19.36 13.52
N ALA A 615 -18.08 20.45 14.27
CA ALA A 615 -17.37 20.69 15.53
C ALA A 615 -17.68 19.62 16.59
N GLN A 616 -18.91 19.08 16.63
CA GLN A 616 -19.28 17.99 17.56
C GLN A 616 -18.55 16.66 17.27
N ASP A 617 -18.22 16.42 15.99
CA ASP A 617 -17.48 15.23 15.55
C ASP A 617 -16.03 15.23 16.09
N LEU A 618 -15.49 16.42 16.41
CA LEU A 618 -14.16 16.59 16.97
C LEU A 618 -14.10 16.17 18.44
N ASP A 619 -15.17 16.38 19.21
CA ASP A 619 -15.20 15.99 20.61
C ASP A 619 -15.07 14.48 20.76
N THR A 620 -15.80 13.74 19.92
CA THR A 620 -15.69 12.27 19.85
C THR A 620 -14.30 11.83 19.38
N ARG A 621 -13.66 12.61 18.52
CA ARG A 621 -12.34 12.30 17.97
C ARG A 621 -11.22 12.46 18.99
N PHE A 622 -11.25 13.53 19.77
CA PHE A 622 -10.22 13.85 20.76
C PHE A 622 -10.57 13.35 22.17
N GLY A 623 -11.71 12.69 22.34
CA GLY A 623 -12.11 12.13 23.64
C GLY A 623 -12.71 13.15 24.60
N LEU A 624 -13.19 14.30 24.09
CA LEU A 624 -13.85 15.36 24.86
C LEU A 624 -15.34 15.05 25.13
N GLY A 625 -15.85 13.89 24.70
CA GLY A 625 -17.22 13.47 24.97
C GLY A 625 -17.48 13.25 26.47
N PRO A 626 -18.74 13.36 26.94
CA PRO A 626 -19.07 13.15 28.34
C PRO A 626 -18.56 11.79 28.78
N VAL A 627 -17.66 11.78 29.77
CA VAL A 627 -17.32 10.56 30.49
C VAL A 627 -18.64 10.05 31.05
N ALA A 628 -19.14 8.92 30.54
CA ALA A 628 -20.34 8.33 31.08
C ALA A 628 -20.03 7.95 32.53
N THR A 629 -20.49 8.76 33.48
CA THR A 629 -20.34 8.53 34.92
C THR A 629 -21.17 7.34 35.36
#